data_AF-A9KZP0-F1
#
_entry.id   AF-A9KZP0-F1
#
_cell.length_a   1.000
_cell.length_b   1.000
_cell.length_c   1.000
_cell.angle_alpha   90.00
_cell.angle_beta   90.00
_cell.angle_gamma   90.00
#
_symmetry.space_group_name_H-M   'P 1'
#
loop_
_entity.id
_entity.type
_entity.pdbx_description
1 polymer ?
#
loop_
_entity_poly.entity_id
_entity_poly.type
_entity_poly.pdbx_seq_one_letter_code
_entity_poly.pdbx_strand_id
1 'polypeptide(L)'
;MVYIAAEVHMNKLKHYRNAINATQKDVGDIVGVSQSSIDRYESGIRKLNTSKAWEMVNALNRLGSSCSFTDVFPDPLECVPHAVNQSNDKQDNSVLDNPKSASVA
;
A
#
# COMPACT_ATOMS: atom_id res chain seq x y z
N MET A 1 -0.40 -1.16 -31.99
CA MET A 1 0.58 -0.48 -31.13
C MET A 1 -0.21 0.33 -30.10
N VAL A 2 -0.62 -0.30 -29.00
CA VAL A 2 -1.34 0.35 -27.90
C VAL A 2 -0.28 0.98 -27.00
N TYR A 3 -0.12 2.30 -27.07
CA TYR A 3 0.74 3.04 -26.15
C TYR A 3 0.10 3.02 -24.76
N ILE A 4 0.52 2.08 -23.91
CA ILE A 4 0.32 2.19 -22.46
C ILE A 4 1.36 3.19 -21.94
N ALA A 5 1.15 4.47 -22.25
CA ALA A 5 1.97 5.58 -21.75
C ALA A 5 1.43 6.14 -20.43
N ALA A 6 0.94 5.27 -19.54
CA ALA A 6 0.31 5.67 -18.29
C ALA A 6 0.82 4.86 -17.09
N GLU A 7 2.12 4.60 -16.99
CA GLU A 7 2.73 4.29 -15.70
C GLU A 7 3.14 5.59 -15.00
N VAL A 8 2.15 6.45 -14.75
CA VAL A 8 2.25 7.38 -13.64
C VAL A 8 1.91 6.54 -12.42
N HIS A 9 2.90 6.28 -11.56
CA HIS A 9 2.66 5.78 -10.21
C HIS A 9 1.51 6.60 -9.62
N MET A 10 0.29 6.04 -9.55
CA MET A 10 -0.87 6.81 -9.13
C MET A 10 -0.70 7.12 -7.64
N ASN A 11 -0.23 8.32 -7.33
CA ASN A 11 -0.14 8.81 -5.96
C ASN A 11 -1.40 9.63 -5.65
N LYS A 12 -2.23 9.13 -4.73
CA LYS A 12 -3.46 9.79 -4.28
C LYS A 12 -3.26 10.61 -2.99
N LEU A 13 -2.03 10.88 -2.57
CA LEU A 13 -1.72 11.66 -1.37
C LEU A 13 -2.46 13.02 -1.34
N LYS A 14 -2.40 13.78 -2.44
CA LYS A 14 -3.10 15.07 -2.57
C LYS A 14 -4.61 14.93 -2.45
N HIS A 15 -5.17 13.86 -3.00
CA HIS A 15 -6.61 13.58 -2.96
C HIS A 15 -7.08 13.39 -1.51
N TYR A 16 -6.43 12.49 -0.76
CA TYR A 16 -6.79 12.24 0.65
C TYR A 16 -6.51 13.44 1.54
N ARG A 17 -5.40 14.16 1.32
CA ARG A 17 -5.09 15.37 2.07
C ARG A 17 -6.16 16.47 1.88
N ASN A 18 -6.63 16.67 0.65
CA ASN A 18 -7.66 17.66 0.37
C ASN A 18 -9.02 17.24 0.95
N ALA A 19 -9.35 15.94 0.97
CA ALA A 19 -10.61 15.43 1.52
C ALA A 19 -10.78 15.75 3.01
N ILE A 20 -9.67 15.88 3.74
CA ILE A 20 -9.65 16.24 5.16
C ILE A 20 -9.32 17.73 5.40
N ASN A 21 -9.31 18.55 4.34
CA ASN A 21 -8.97 19.98 4.38
C ASN A 21 -7.59 20.30 5.01
N ALA A 22 -6.63 19.37 4.93
CA ALA A 22 -5.28 19.60 5.42
C ALA A 22 -4.39 20.28 4.37
N THR A 23 -3.46 21.12 4.83
CA THR A 23 -2.45 21.73 3.97
C THR A 23 -1.25 20.79 3.79
N GLN A 24 -0.45 21.03 2.74
CA GLN A 24 0.82 20.31 2.55
C GLN A 24 1.76 20.51 3.75
N LYS A 25 1.69 21.67 4.42
CA LYS A 25 2.48 21.96 5.62
C LYS A 25 2.05 21.08 6.79
N ASP A 26 0.75 20.90 7.01
CA ASP A 26 0.25 20.08 8.13
C ASP A 26 0.73 18.62 8.04
N VAL A 27 0.72 18.06 6.83
CA VAL A 27 1.29 16.71 6.59
C VAL A 27 2.80 16.73 6.79
N GLY A 28 3.50 17.75 6.27
CA GLY A 28 4.94 17.92 6.43
C GLY A 28 5.38 17.98 7.90
N ASP A 29 4.65 18.71 8.73
CA ASP A 29 4.92 18.87 10.16
C ASP A 29 4.80 17.54 10.91
N ILE A 30 3.81 16.70 10.58
CA ILE A 30 3.64 15.36 11.21
C ILE A 30 4.73 14.38 10.74
N VAL A 31 5.11 14.44 9.46
CA VAL A 31 6.09 13.51 8.86
C VAL A 31 7.54 13.97 9.09
N GLY A 32 7.76 15.22 9.52
CA GLY A 32 9.09 15.81 9.71
C GLY A 32 9.78 16.18 8.40
N VAL A 33 9.03 16.67 7.40
CA VAL A 33 9.56 17.12 6.10
C VAL A 33 8.98 18.49 5.71
N SER A 34 9.67 19.21 4.84
CA SER A 34 9.18 20.51 4.38
C SER A 34 7.92 20.40 3.51
N GLN A 35 7.10 21.46 3.47
CA GLN A 35 5.96 21.58 2.55
C GLN A 35 6.38 21.31 1.10
N SER A 36 7.52 21.86 0.65
CA SER A 36 8.03 21.62 -0.71
C SER A 36 8.42 20.17 -0.97
N SER A 37 8.77 19.40 0.08
CA SER A 37 8.98 17.96 -0.06
C SER A 37 7.66 17.25 -0.33
N ILE A 38 6.59 17.61 0.41
CA ILE A 38 5.24 17.08 0.18
C ILE A 38 4.78 17.37 -1.24
N ASP A 39 4.95 18.60 -1.72
CA ASP A 39 4.60 18.99 -3.09
C ASP A 39 5.31 18.13 -4.16
N ARG A 40 6.61 17.88 -3.99
CA ARG A 40 7.38 17.01 -4.89
C ARG A 40 6.96 15.55 -4.83
N TYR A 41 6.53 15.06 -3.66
CA TYR A 41 5.97 13.72 -3.52
C TYR A 41 4.60 13.61 -4.19
N GLU A 42 3.71 14.57 -3.97
CA GLU A 42 2.38 14.63 -4.59
C GLU A 42 2.46 14.72 -6.12
N SER A 43 3.44 15.46 -6.64
CA SER A 43 3.66 15.62 -8.08
C SER A 43 4.40 14.43 -8.71
N GLY A 44 4.86 13.46 -7.92
CA GLY A 44 5.66 12.32 -8.40
C GLY A 44 7.09 12.66 -8.82
N ILE A 45 7.50 13.93 -8.72
CA ILE A 45 8.88 14.39 -9.01
C ILE A 45 9.89 13.66 -8.12
N ARG A 46 9.54 13.44 -6.85
CA ARG A 46 10.33 12.66 -5.91
C ARG A 46 9.61 11.35 -5.61
N LYS A 47 10.27 10.23 -5.87
CA LYS A 47 9.77 8.91 -5.46
C LYS A 47 9.84 8.77 -3.94
N LEU A 48 8.75 8.31 -3.35
CA LEU A 48 8.70 7.87 -1.96
C LEU A 48 9.32 6.48 -1.85
N ASN A 49 10.07 6.25 -0.78
CA ASN A 49 10.37 4.88 -0.37
C ASN A 49 9.20 4.35 0.48
N THR A 50 9.16 3.04 0.70
CA THR A 50 8.07 2.37 1.41
C THR A 50 7.87 2.90 2.83
N SER A 51 8.95 3.17 3.57
CA SER A 51 8.85 3.72 4.94
C SER A 51 8.16 5.08 4.95
N LYS A 52 8.60 6.00 4.08
CA LYS A 52 8.03 7.34 4.00
C LYS A 52 6.59 7.31 3.49
N ALA A 53 6.25 6.40 2.59
CA ALA A 53 4.88 6.18 2.16
C ALA A 53 3.97 5.78 3.34
N TRP A 54 4.42 4.87 4.22
CA TRP A 54 3.70 4.54 5.46
C TRP A 54 3.56 5.73 6.40
N GLU A 55 4.60 6.52 6.57
CA GLU A 55 4.54 7.75 7.37
C GLU A 55 3.49 8.73 6.83
N MET A 56 3.36 8.87 5.50
CA MET A 56 2.32 9.71 4.89
C MET A 56 0.90 9.19 5.20
N VAL A 57 0.67 7.88 5.06
CA VAL A 57 -0.63 7.26 5.36
C VAL A 57 -1.00 7.50 6.83
N ASN A 58 -0.05 7.28 7.73
CA ASN A 58 -0.25 7.50 9.17
C ASN A 58 -0.51 8.98 9.49
N ALA A 59 0.17 9.91 8.82
CA ALA A 59 -0.05 11.34 8.97
C ALA A 59 -1.46 11.75 8.52
N LEU A 60 -1.91 11.26 7.35
CA LEU A 60 -3.27 11.48 6.88
C LEU A 60 -4.31 10.98 7.87
N ASN A 61 -4.13 9.76 8.41
CA ASN A 61 -5.07 9.19 9.37
C ASN A 61 -5.06 9.96 10.71
N ARG A 62 -3.90 10.47 11.15
CA ARG A 62 -3.81 11.36 12.32
C ARG A 62 -4.54 12.69 12.13
N LEU A 63 -4.59 13.19 10.89
CA LEU A 63 -5.31 14.42 10.53
C LEU A 63 -6.81 14.19 10.29
N GLY A 64 -7.30 12.95 10.41
CA GLY A 64 -8.73 12.63 10.28
C GLY A 64 -9.11 11.87 9.01
N SER A 65 -8.15 11.41 8.21
CA SER A 65 -8.44 10.46 7.12
C SER A 65 -8.73 9.06 7.66
N SER A 66 -9.32 8.21 6.83
CA SER A 66 -9.51 6.78 7.09
C SER A 66 -9.07 5.97 5.87
N CYS A 67 -7.81 6.12 5.49
CA CYS A 67 -7.22 5.49 4.30
C CYS A 67 -6.15 4.45 4.66
N SER A 68 -6.03 3.43 3.83
CA SER A 68 -4.98 2.41 3.87
C SER A 68 -3.84 2.73 2.90
N PHE A 69 -2.78 1.93 2.91
CA PHE A 69 -1.65 2.10 2.01
C PHE A 69 -2.05 2.01 0.53
N THR A 70 -2.82 1.00 0.16
CA THR A 70 -3.29 0.76 -1.22
C THR A 70 -4.28 1.81 -1.70
N ASP A 71 -4.97 2.48 -0.77
CA ASP A 71 -5.84 3.61 -1.10
C ASP A 71 -5.03 4.82 -1.58
N VAL A 72 -3.92 5.13 -0.90
CA VAL A 72 -3.06 6.28 -1.20
C VAL A 72 -2.08 5.97 -2.32
N PHE A 73 -1.57 4.74 -2.37
CA PHE A 73 -0.58 4.26 -3.34
C PHE A 73 -1.09 2.96 -3.99
N PRO A 74 -2.12 3.03 -4.86
CA PRO A 74 -2.63 1.87 -5.58
C PRO A 74 -1.62 1.29 -6.56
N ASP A 75 -1.72 -0.02 -6.79
CA ASP A 75 -0.97 -0.69 -7.85
C ASP A 75 -1.51 -0.23 -9.22
N PRO A 76 -0.67 0.28 -10.13
CA PRO A 76 -1.08 0.69 -11.47
C PRO A 76 -1.65 -0.46 -12.32
N LEU A 77 -1.35 -1.72 -11.99
CA LEU A 77 -1.79 -2.91 -12.71
C LEU A 77 -3.07 -3.54 -12.13
N GLU A 78 -3.53 -3.16 -10.95
CA GLU A 78 -4.76 -3.70 -10.34
C GLU A 78 -6.07 -3.16 -10.96
N CYS A 79 -5.98 -2.31 -11.99
CA CYS A 79 -7.15 -1.81 -12.74
C CYS A 79 -7.57 -2.74 -13.91
N VAL A 80 -6.84 -3.84 -14.17
CA VAL A 80 -7.43 -4.93 -14.96
C VAL A 80 -8.38 -5.70 -14.05
N PRO A 81 -9.64 -5.95 -14.45
CA PRO A 81 -10.53 -6.81 -13.68
C PRO A 81 -9.82 -8.15 -13.48
N HIS A 82 -9.40 -8.40 -12.24
CA HIS A 82 -9.01 -9.72 -11.79
C HIS A 82 -10.24 -10.61 -12.00
N ALA A 83 -10.27 -11.32 -13.13
CA ALA A 83 -11.18 -12.43 -13.32
C ALA A 83 -10.93 -13.38 -12.15
N VAL A 84 -11.88 -13.39 -11.21
CA VAL A 84 -11.96 -14.36 -10.13
C VAL A 84 -11.87 -15.75 -10.76
N ASN A 85 -10.70 -16.38 -10.62
CA ASN A 85 -10.58 -17.82 -10.69
C ASN A 85 -10.36 -18.31 -9.26
N GLN A 86 -11.46 -18.36 -8.50
CA GLN A 86 -11.58 -19.34 -7.44
C GLN A 86 -11.75 -20.71 -8.12
N SER A 87 -10.64 -21.36 -8.46
CA SER A 87 -10.63 -22.81 -8.69
C SER A 87 -10.27 -23.46 -7.37
N ASN A 88 -11.27 -24.03 -6.72
CA ASN A 88 -11.08 -25.00 -5.66
C ASN A 88 -10.31 -26.21 -6.22
N ASP A 89 -9.27 -26.67 -5.54
CA ASP A 89 -8.95 -28.10 -5.49
C ASP A 89 -8.89 -28.52 -4.03
N LYS A 90 -9.96 -29.20 -3.60
CA LYS A 90 -10.01 -29.98 -2.38
C LYS A 90 -9.29 -31.32 -2.61
N GLN A 91 -8.48 -31.70 -1.61
CA GLN A 91 -8.23 -33.06 -1.10
C GLN A 91 -7.66 -34.14 -2.04
N ASP A 92 -6.49 -34.69 -1.68
CA ASP A 92 -6.42 -36.05 -1.11
C ASP A 92 -5.10 -36.28 -0.32
N ASN A 93 -5.22 -37.10 0.71
CA ASN A 93 -4.34 -37.42 1.82
C ASN A 93 -3.17 -38.35 1.44
N SER A 94 -2.10 -38.27 2.25
CA SER A 94 -1.51 -39.52 2.76
C SER A 94 -1.12 -39.35 4.23
N VAL A 95 -1.98 -39.94 5.06
CA VAL A 95 -1.62 -40.47 6.38
C VAL A 95 -0.46 -41.45 6.18
N LEU A 96 0.63 -41.26 6.92
CA LEU A 96 1.51 -42.35 7.29
C LEU A 96 1.65 -42.35 8.80
N ASP A 97 1.11 -43.41 9.37
CA ASP A 97 1.02 -43.71 10.78
C ASP A 97 2.39 -43.72 11.49
N ASN A 98 2.37 -43.12 12.68
CA ASN A 98 3.19 -43.36 13.89
C ASN A 98 3.52 -44.87 14.10
N PRO A 99 4.50 -45.31 14.95
CA PRO A 99 4.62 -44.86 16.35
C PRO A 99 5.97 -45.01 17.12
N LYS A 100 5.99 -44.41 18.32
CA LYS A 100 6.54 -44.90 19.62
C LYS A 100 8.06 -45.00 19.91
N SER A 101 8.48 -44.10 20.81
CA SER A 101 9.09 -44.32 22.14
C SER A 101 10.32 -45.24 22.36
N ALA A 102 11.41 -44.64 22.88
CA ALA A 102 12.28 -45.09 24.00
C ALA A 102 13.36 -43.98 24.18
N SER A 103 13.57 -43.26 25.30
CA SER A 103 13.89 -43.62 26.70
C SER A 103 15.08 -44.59 26.84
N VAL A 104 16.29 -44.04 27.02
CA VAL A 104 17.43 -44.55 27.83
C VAL A 104 18.29 -43.30 28.13
N ALA A 105 18.26 -42.76 29.36
CA ALA A 105 19.19 -43.00 30.47
C ALA A 105 20.64 -42.58 30.17
#